data_AF-A0A7V5EZE5-F1
#
_entry.id   AF-A0A7V5EZE5-F1
#
_cell.length_a   1.000
_cell.length_b   1.000
_cell.length_c   1.000
_cell.angle_alpha   90.00
_cell.angle_beta   90.00
_cell.angle_gamma   90.00
#
_symmetry.space_group_name_H-M   'P 1'
#
loop_
_entity.id
_entity.type
_entity.pdbx_description
1 polymer ?
#
loop_
_entity_poly.entity_id
_entity_poly.type
_entity_poly.pdbx_seq_one_letter_code
_entity_poly.pdbx_strand_id
1 'polypeptide(L)'
;MNRRYILKLATAAGMAALTASYPIFIERNIVKINEYIIPIPRLPESYENFTIVQLTDLHYGFLVHLSFLSKVIERANLIPKDIVVCTGDYIHERNSAVQIDKIWPELEKLKAPAGVCSVLGNHDHWADTERSVSWLDKTGQNLRFRKKCLERNGERLWFVGAGDLWEDHADIDLLMQGIPDDECRIV
;
A
#
# COMPACT_ATOMS: atom_id res chain seq x y z
N MET A 1 49.51 0.34 23.34
CA MET A 1 48.55 0.95 22.40
C MET A 1 48.80 2.47 22.40
N ASN A 2 49.10 3.08 21.25
CA ASN A 2 49.57 4.49 21.23
C ASN A 2 48.42 5.47 20.93
N ARG A 3 48.45 6.69 21.52
CA ARG A 3 47.36 7.71 21.44
C ARG A 3 46.85 7.95 20.01
N ARG A 4 47.77 7.97 19.04
CA ARG A 4 47.45 8.16 17.61
C ARG A 4 46.56 7.06 17.04
N TYR A 5 46.72 5.81 17.48
CA TYR A 5 45.91 4.68 17.04
C TYR A 5 44.50 4.77 17.61
N ILE A 6 44.37 5.12 18.90
CA ILE A 6 43.07 5.34 19.57
C ILE A 6 42.30 6.47 18.89
N LEU A 7 42.95 7.59 18.58
CA LEU A 7 42.31 8.72 17.87
C LEU A 7 41.80 8.32 16.49
N LYS A 8 42.60 7.58 15.70
CA LYS A 8 42.17 7.08 14.38
C LYS A 8 40.96 6.15 14.48
N LEU A 9 40.96 5.23 15.44
CA LEU A 9 39.81 4.35 15.69
C LEU A 9 38.57 5.13 16.10
N ALA A 10 38.71 6.10 17.01
CA ALA A 10 37.60 6.95 17.44
C ALA A 10 37.03 7.77 16.28
N THR A 11 37.88 8.34 15.42
CA THR A 11 37.44 9.06 14.22
C THR A 11 36.72 8.14 13.23
N ALA A 12 37.27 6.95 12.97
CA ALA A 12 36.64 5.98 12.06
C ALA A 12 35.28 5.50 12.59
N ALA A 13 35.20 5.17 13.88
CA ALA A 13 33.95 4.78 14.54
C ALA A 13 32.93 5.93 14.53
N GLY A 14 33.37 7.17 14.78
CA GLY A 14 32.52 8.35 14.74
C GLY A 14 31.94 8.61 13.34
N MET A 15 32.76 8.47 12.28
CA MET A 15 32.27 8.58 10.90
C MET A 15 31.27 7.47 10.57
N ALA A 16 31.56 6.22 10.94
CA ALA A 16 30.64 5.11 10.71
C ALA A 16 29.29 5.32 11.43
N ALA A 17 29.31 5.78 12.68
CA ALA A 17 28.10 6.09 13.44
C ALA A 17 27.29 7.21 12.79
N LEU A 18 27.95 8.28 12.32
CA LEU A 18 27.28 9.37 11.60
C LEU A 18 26.63 8.87 10.31
N THR A 19 27.35 8.11 9.49
CA THR A 19 26.80 7.54 8.25
C THR A 19 25.61 6.61 8.54
N ALA A 20 25.70 5.75 9.55
CA ALA A 20 24.60 4.87 9.94
C ALA A 20 23.39 5.61 10.51
N SER A 21 23.60 6.78 11.14
CA SER A 21 22.51 7.57 11.72
C SER A 21 21.57 8.17 10.66
N TYR A 22 22.08 8.47 9.45
CA TYR A 22 21.27 9.06 8.39
C TYR A 22 20.09 8.18 7.96
N PRO A 23 20.27 6.92 7.53
CA PRO A 23 19.15 6.07 7.13
C PRO A 23 18.20 5.76 8.30
N ILE A 24 18.74 5.68 9.53
CA ILE A 24 17.96 5.36 10.74
C ILE A 24 17.06 6.53 11.14
N PHE A 25 17.53 7.77 11.09
CA PHE A 25 16.79 8.90 11.67
C PHE A 25 16.22 9.87 10.63
N ILE A 26 16.77 9.93 9.42
CA ILE A 26 16.41 10.92 8.41
C ILE A 26 15.72 10.25 7.23
N GLU A 27 16.42 9.38 6.50
CA GLU A 27 15.96 8.87 5.20
C GLU A 27 14.61 8.16 5.29
N ARG A 28 14.42 7.31 6.31
CA ARG A 28 13.17 6.58 6.53
C ARG A 28 11.93 7.47 6.71
N ASN A 29 12.12 8.74 7.08
CA ASN A 29 11.03 9.69 7.29
C ASN A 29 10.72 10.52 6.03
N ILE A 30 11.45 10.31 4.93
CA ILE A 30 11.23 11.02 3.66
C ILE A 30 10.23 10.23 2.83
N VAL A 31 9.01 10.75 2.72
CA VAL A 31 8.01 10.23 1.77
C VAL A 31 8.28 10.84 0.39
N LYS A 32 8.64 10.00 -0.58
CA LYS A 32 8.77 10.36 -2.00
C LYS A 32 7.52 9.90 -2.76
N ILE A 33 7.09 10.71 -3.72
CA ILE A 33 6.05 10.33 -4.68
C ILE A 33 6.78 9.86 -5.93
N ASN A 34 6.49 8.64 -6.38
CA ASN A 34 6.99 8.12 -7.65
C ASN A 34 5.83 8.04 -8.63
N GLU A 35 6.03 8.58 -9.83
CA GLU A 35 5.01 8.64 -10.87
C GLU A 35 5.45 7.75 -12.05
N TYR A 36 4.53 6.91 -12.51
CA TYR A 36 4.75 5.98 -13.62
C TYR A 36 3.62 6.11 -14.63
N ILE A 37 3.97 6.19 -15.91
CA ILE A 37 3.01 6.12 -17.01
C ILE A 37 3.02 4.67 -17.51
N ILE A 38 1.91 3.97 -17.30
CA ILE A 38 1.78 2.56 -17.64
C ILE A 38 0.81 2.44 -18.84
N PRO A 39 1.28 2.02 -20.03
CA PRO A 39 0.38 1.76 -21.13
C PRO A 39 -0.44 0.49 -20.85
N ILE A 40 -1.76 0.65 -20.76
CA ILE A 40 -2.68 -0.47 -20.51
C ILE A 40 -3.34 -0.89 -21.82
N PRO A 41 -3.19 -2.17 -22.24
CA PRO A 41 -3.88 -2.68 -23.42
C PRO A 41 -5.40 -2.56 -23.27
N ARG A 42 -6.08 -2.11 -24.32
CA ARG A 42 -7.55 -1.96 -24.37
C ARG A 42 -8.13 -0.97 -23.35
N LEU A 43 -7.33 -0.05 -22.82
CA LEU A 43 -7.85 1.04 -22.00
C LEU A 43 -8.88 1.84 -22.84
N PRO A 44 -10.14 1.98 -22.37
CA PRO A 44 -11.15 2.73 -23.12
C PRO A 44 -10.83 4.22 -23.13
N GLU A 45 -11.28 4.94 -24.15
CA GLU A 45 -10.93 6.36 -24.35
C GLU A 45 -11.45 7.24 -23.21
N SER A 46 -12.60 6.90 -22.60
CA SER A 46 -13.13 7.60 -21.42
C SER A 46 -12.28 7.45 -20.14
N TYR A 47 -11.27 6.57 -20.16
CA TYR A 47 -10.29 6.36 -19.09
C TYR A 47 -8.88 6.82 -19.50
N GLU A 48 -8.74 7.57 -20.58
CA GLU A 48 -7.45 8.19 -20.94
C GLU A 48 -6.95 9.08 -19.78
N ASN A 49 -5.67 8.95 -19.42
CA ASN A 49 -5.05 9.59 -18.26
C ASN A 49 -5.66 9.21 -16.89
N PHE A 50 -6.37 8.08 -16.79
CA PHE A 50 -6.87 7.58 -15.51
C PHE A 50 -5.73 7.40 -14.50
N THR A 51 -5.85 8.04 -13.34
CA THR A 51 -4.77 8.12 -12.36
C THR A 51 -5.09 7.29 -11.12
N ILE A 52 -4.15 6.41 -10.76
CA ILE A 52 -4.23 5.53 -9.59
C ILE A 52 -3.17 5.97 -8.57
N VAL A 53 -3.57 6.23 -7.33
CA VAL A 53 -2.63 6.28 -6.21
C VAL A 53 -2.58 4.91 -5.55
N GLN A 54 -1.41 4.27 -5.60
CA GLN A 54 -1.15 3.00 -4.94
C GLN A 54 -0.42 3.22 -3.61
N LEU A 55 -0.91 2.56 -2.55
CA LEU A 55 -0.21 2.44 -1.26
C LEU A 55 0.00 0.96 -0.94
N THR A 56 1.17 0.62 -0.42
CA THR A 56 1.54 -0.76 -0.09
C THR A 56 2.60 -0.76 1.00
N ASP A 57 2.75 -1.87 1.72
CA ASP A 57 3.88 -2.15 2.61
C ASP A 57 4.11 -1.06 3.67
N LEU A 58 3.00 -0.54 4.23
CA LEU A 58 3.04 0.52 5.23
C LEU A 58 3.71 0.07 6.53
N HIS A 59 3.59 -1.22 6.86
CA HIS A 59 4.21 -1.88 8.01
C HIS A 59 4.15 -1.04 9.29
N TYR A 60 2.94 -0.64 9.69
CA TYR A 60 2.72 0.00 10.99
C TYR A 60 3.28 -0.88 12.11
N GLY A 61 4.17 -0.31 12.93
CA GLY A 61 4.84 -1.05 13.99
C GLY A 61 6.00 -0.29 14.62
N PHE A 62 7.02 -1.03 15.05
CA PHE A 62 8.16 -0.49 15.81
C PHE A 62 8.88 0.67 15.11
N LEU A 63 9.14 0.54 13.81
CA LEU A 63 9.89 1.55 13.04
C LEU A 63 8.99 2.59 12.36
N VAL A 64 7.75 2.22 12.06
CA VAL A 64 6.79 3.08 11.34
C VAL A 64 5.65 3.44 12.28
N HIS A 65 5.67 4.67 12.76
CA HIS A 65 4.66 5.17 13.69
C HIS A 65 3.42 5.69 12.98
N LEU A 66 2.29 5.68 13.69
CA LEU A 66 1.01 6.15 13.16
C LEU A 66 1.07 7.61 12.69
N SER A 67 1.83 8.46 13.38
CA SER A 67 2.02 9.87 12.98
C SER A 67 2.73 10.05 11.65
N PHE A 68 3.58 9.10 11.26
CA PHE A 68 4.19 9.08 9.93
C PHE A 68 3.15 8.65 8.89
N LEU A 69 2.39 7.58 9.18
CA LEU A 69 1.34 7.09 8.28
C LEU A 69 0.22 8.11 8.05
N SER A 70 -0.19 8.86 9.07
CA SER A 70 -1.14 9.97 8.90
C SER A 70 -0.63 11.01 7.89
N LYS A 71 0.68 11.30 7.87
CA LYS A 71 1.28 12.21 6.86
C LYS A 71 1.31 11.57 5.47
N VAL A 72 1.56 10.26 5.37
CA VAL A 72 1.48 9.52 4.09
C VAL A 72 0.06 9.61 3.53
N ILE A 73 -0.95 9.36 4.37
CA ILE A 73 -2.38 9.41 4.00
C ILE A 73 -2.80 10.83 3.60
N GLU A 74 -2.36 11.84 4.35
CA GLU A 74 -2.59 13.25 4.00
C GLU A 74 -2.00 13.58 2.63
N ARG A 75 -0.73 13.23 2.39
CA ARG A 75 -0.07 13.44 1.09
C ARG A 75 -0.78 12.69 -0.03
N ALA A 76 -1.14 11.43 0.20
CA ALA A 76 -1.88 10.63 -0.77
C ALA A 76 -3.19 11.34 -1.15
N ASN A 77 -3.93 11.89 -0.19
CA ASN A 77 -5.17 12.64 -0.42
C ASN A 77 -5.01 13.95 -1.19
N LEU A 78 -3.83 14.56 -1.20
CA LEU A 78 -3.54 15.78 -1.96
C LEU A 78 -3.17 15.51 -3.43
N ILE A 79 -2.83 14.28 -3.79
CA ILE A 79 -2.50 13.91 -5.18
C ILE A 79 -3.79 13.85 -6.01
N PRO A 80 -3.86 14.54 -7.17
CA PRO A 80 -4.95 14.38 -8.13
C PRO A 80 -5.02 12.92 -8.60
N LYS A 81 -6.19 12.31 -8.48
CA LYS A 81 -6.38 10.87 -8.72
C LYS A 81 -7.84 10.53 -8.95
N ASP A 82 -8.08 9.43 -9.64
CA ASP A 82 -9.40 8.87 -9.82
C ASP A 82 -9.74 7.84 -8.72
N ILE A 83 -8.77 7.00 -8.36
CA ILE A 83 -8.95 5.91 -7.38
C ILE A 83 -7.71 5.78 -6.48
N VAL A 84 -7.90 5.29 -5.26
CA VAL A 84 -6.81 4.80 -4.41
C VAL A 84 -6.90 3.29 -4.31
N VAL A 85 -5.78 2.62 -4.52
CA VAL A 85 -5.65 1.18 -4.30
C VAL A 85 -4.62 0.92 -3.20
N CYS A 86 -4.94 0.02 -2.28
CA CYS A 86 -4.05 -0.41 -1.22
C CYS A 86 -3.76 -1.91 -1.37
N THR A 87 -2.50 -2.27 -1.56
CA THR A 87 -2.11 -3.62 -2.00
C THR A 87 -1.51 -4.49 -0.90
N GLY A 88 -1.79 -4.18 0.36
CA GLY A 88 -1.44 -5.04 1.50
C GLY A 88 -0.27 -4.55 2.36
N ASP A 89 0.05 -5.36 3.37
CA ASP A 89 1.13 -5.18 4.35
C ASP A 89 0.99 -3.88 5.16
N TYR A 90 -0.20 -3.70 5.72
CA TYR A 90 -0.51 -2.58 6.61
C TYR A 90 0.19 -2.71 7.96
N ILE A 91 0.34 -3.94 8.46
CA ILE A 91 0.88 -4.25 9.79
C ILE A 91 2.29 -4.82 9.68
N HIS A 92 3.14 -4.56 10.68
CA HIS A 92 4.44 -5.19 10.76
C HIS A 92 4.44 -6.45 11.64
N GLU A 93 3.81 -6.36 12.81
CA GLU A 93 3.88 -7.40 13.85
C GLU A 93 2.86 -8.53 13.64
N ARG A 94 3.32 -9.77 13.91
CA ARG A 94 2.45 -10.94 13.94
C ARG A 94 1.56 -10.95 15.18
N ASN A 95 0.39 -11.57 15.11
CA ASN A 95 -0.57 -11.72 16.22
C ASN A 95 -0.94 -10.37 16.88
N SER A 96 -1.19 -9.33 16.07
CA SER A 96 -1.33 -7.95 16.55
C SER A 96 -2.63 -7.28 16.09
N ALA A 97 -3.77 -7.80 16.54
CA ALA A 97 -5.09 -7.19 16.32
C ALA A 97 -5.18 -5.73 16.81
N VAL A 98 -4.41 -5.38 17.86
CA VAL A 98 -4.33 -4.01 18.38
C VAL A 98 -3.72 -3.05 17.36
N GLN A 99 -2.74 -3.48 16.57
CA GLN A 99 -2.15 -2.62 15.54
C GLN A 99 -3.11 -2.43 14.36
N ILE A 100 -3.82 -3.49 13.98
CA ILE A 100 -4.92 -3.44 13.00
C ILE A 100 -5.93 -2.36 13.42
N ASP A 101 -6.42 -2.43 14.66
CA ASP A 101 -7.43 -1.49 15.16
C ASP A 101 -6.96 -0.04 15.26
N LYS A 102 -5.64 0.21 15.28
CA LYS A 102 -5.06 1.55 15.32
C LYS A 102 -4.82 2.14 13.94
N ILE A 103 -4.42 1.32 12.96
CA ILE A 103 -4.09 1.83 11.62
C ILE A 103 -5.32 2.04 10.75
N TRP A 104 -6.31 1.15 10.83
CA TRP A 104 -7.48 1.21 9.94
C TRP A 104 -8.31 2.49 10.05
N PRO A 105 -8.50 3.11 11.24
CA PRO A 105 -9.11 4.43 11.34
C PRO A 105 -8.35 5.53 10.59
N GLU A 106 -7.04 5.41 10.42
CA GLU A 106 -6.27 6.33 9.58
C GLU A 106 -6.48 6.01 8.09
N LEU A 107 -6.41 4.73 7.69
CA LEU A 107 -6.64 4.29 6.31
C LEU A 107 -8.05 4.64 5.80
N GLU A 108 -9.06 4.62 6.66
CA GLU A 108 -10.43 5.04 6.35
C GLU A 108 -10.51 6.52 5.90
N LYS A 109 -9.51 7.34 6.24
CA LYS A 109 -9.45 8.75 5.81
C LYS A 109 -9.01 8.91 4.36
N LEU A 110 -8.53 7.87 3.68
CA LEU A 110 -8.21 7.91 2.26
C LEU A 110 -9.48 8.21 1.45
N LYS A 111 -9.35 9.08 0.45
CA LYS A 111 -10.46 9.50 -0.41
C LYS A 111 -10.03 9.55 -1.86
N ALA A 112 -10.93 9.12 -2.73
CA ALA A 112 -10.84 9.32 -4.17
C ALA A 112 -12.24 9.32 -4.79
N PRO A 113 -12.44 9.98 -5.95
CA PRO A 113 -13.75 10.03 -6.62
C PRO A 113 -14.36 8.64 -6.91
N ALA A 114 -13.55 7.69 -7.39
CA ALA A 114 -13.98 6.32 -7.65
C ALA A 114 -13.90 5.41 -6.40
N GLY A 115 -13.58 5.97 -5.23
CA GLY A 115 -13.46 5.27 -3.96
C GLY A 115 -12.06 4.70 -3.68
N VAL A 116 -11.95 3.97 -2.58
CA VAL A 116 -10.72 3.32 -2.12
C VAL A 116 -10.93 1.81 -2.17
N CYS A 117 -9.94 1.07 -2.66
CA CYS A 117 -9.99 -0.38 -2.78
C CYS A 117 -8.75 -0.99 -2.14
N SER A 118 -8.92 -2.09 -1.43
CA SER A 118 -7.85 -2.66 -0.61
C SER A 118 -7.92 -4.19 -0.61
N VAL A 119 -6.74 -4.80 -0.67
CA VAL A 119 -6.52 -6.22 -0.41
C VAL A 119 -5.60 -6.38 0.80
N LEU A 120 -5.43 -7.63 1.28
CA LEU A 120 -4.50 -7.95 2.36
C LEU A 120 -3.15 -8.38 1.79
N GLY A 121 -2.09 -8.06 2.53
CA GLY A 121 -0.76 -8.65 2.36
C GLY A 121 -0.53 -9.78 3.36
N ASN A 122 0.55 -10.54 3.19
CA ASN A 122 0.89 -11.65 4.07
C ASN A 122 1.08 -11.21 5.53
N HIS A 123 1.57 -9.99 5.80
CA HIS A 123 1.69 -9.52 7.18
C HIS A 123 0.34 -9.24 7.83
N ASP A 124 -0.66 -8.82 7.06
CA ASP A 124 -2.01 -8.60 7.58
C ASP A 124 -2.65 -9.93 7.98
N HIS A 125 -2.37 -10.99 7.22
CA HIS A 125 -2.73 -12.35 7.57
C HIS A 125 -2.04 -12.83 8.86
N TRP A 126 -0.72 -12.60 8.96
CA TRP A 126 0.06 -12.98 10.14
C TRP A 126 -0.31 -12.18 11.39
N ALA A 127 -0.84 -10.97 11.22
CA ALA A 127 -1.32 -10.14 12.30
C ALA A 127 -2.63 -10.67 12.86
N ASP A 128 -3.68 -10.71 12.04
CA ASP A 128 -4.99 -11.32 12.31
C ASP A 128 -5.85 -11.21 11.04
N THR A 129 -6.02 -12.33 10.32
CA THR A 129 -6.76 -12.35 9.04
C THR A 129 -8.22 -11.90 9.22
N GLU A 130 -8.94 -12.48 10.18
CA GLU A 130 -10.36 -12.21 10.37
C GLU A 130 -10.60 -10.75 10.75
N ARG A 131 -9.75 -10.21 11.62
CA ARG A 131 -9.84 -8.80 12.02
C ARG A 131 -9.52 -7.86 10.86
N SER A 132 -8.52 -8.18 10.04
CA SER A 132 -8.15 -7.38 8.88
C SER A 132 -9.26 -7.36 7.83
N VAL A 133 -9.85 -8.53 7.52
CA VAL A 133 -11.02 -8.62 6.61
C VAL A 133 -12.22 -7.84 7.18
N SER A 134 -12.46 -7.93 8.48
CA SER A 134 -13.55 -7.19 9.14
C SER A 134 -13.41 -5.67 8.94
N TRP A 135 -12.19 -5.13 8.98
CA TRP A 135 -11.95 -3.71 8.70
C TRP A 135 -12.13 -3.34 7.23
N LEU A 136 -11.66 -4.19 6.31
CA LEU A 136 -11.90 -4.01 4.88
C LEU A 136 -13.39 -3.92 4.58
N ASP A 137 -14.20 -4.81 5.16
CA ASP A 137 -15.65 -4.81 4.96
C ASP A 137 -16.31 -3.61 5.64
N LYS A 138 -15.92 -3.29 6.88
CA LYS A 138 -16.46 -2.15 7.65
C LYS A 138 -16.26 -0.81 6.93
N THR A 139 -15.10 -0.62 6.30
CA THR A 139 -14.76 0.63 5.60
C THR A 139 -15.28 0.67 4.16
N GLY A 140 -15.84 -0.43 3.65
CA GLY A 140 -16.24 -0.56 2.25
C GLY A 140 -15.08 -0.63 1.26
N GLN A 141 -13.86 -0.87 1.75
CA GLN A 141 -12.64 -0.91 0.93
C GLN A 141 -12.33 -2.32 0.41
N ASN A 142 -13.02 -3.36 0.87
CA ASN A 142 -12.71 -4.74 0.53
C ASN A 142 -12.81 -5.06 -0.97
N LEU A 143 -11.64 -5.24 -1.61
CA LEU A 143 -11.52 -5.76 -2.97
C LEU A 143 -10.98 -7.21 -2.99
N ARG A 144 -10.61 -7.78 -1.84
CA ARG A 144 -10.06 -9.15 -1.76
C ARG A 144 -11.05 -10.17 -2.31
N PHE A 145 -10.64 -10.87 -3.36
CA PHE A 145 -11.44 -11.82 -4.14
C PHE A 145 -12.73 -11.22 -4.72
N ARG A 146 -12.72 -9.91 -4.96
CA ARG A 146 -13.86 -9.16 -5.46
C ARG A 146 -13.45 -8.38 -6.70
N LYS A 147 -14.47 -7.95 -7.43
CA LYS A 147 -14.36 -7.18 -8.67
C LYS A 147 -15.10 -5.87 -8.49
N LYS A 148 -14.55 -4.80 -9.04
CA LYS A 148 -15.19 -3.50 -9.10
C LYS A 148 -15.17 -3.00 -10.54
N CYS A 149 -16.36 -2.74 -11.07
CA CYS A 149 -16.51 -2.11 -12.37
C CYS A 149 -16.68 -0.61 -12.17
N LEU A 150 -15.85 0.18 -12.85
CA LEU A 150 -16.13 1.57 -13.13
C LEU A 150 -16.78 1.64 -14.51
N GLU A 151 -17.81 2.48 -14.65
CA GLU A 151 -18.45 2.72 -15.95
C GLU A 151 -18.47 4.22 -16.24
N ARG A 152 -18.04 4.60 -17.45
CA ARG A 152 -18.07 5.98 -17.99
C ARG A 152 -18.51 5.92 -19.44
N ASN A 153 -19.58 6.65 -19.79
CA ASN A 153 -20.10 6.73 -21.17
C ASN A 153 -20.36 5.36 -21.85
N GLY A 154 -20.75 4.33 -21.07
CA GLY A 154 -20.97 2.97 -21.57
C GLY A 154 -19.70 2.12 -21.72
N GLU A 155 -18.52 2.68 -21.45
CA GLU A 155 -17.26 1.94 -21.39
C GLU A 155 -16.95 1.53 -19.95
N ARG A 156 -16.29 0.37 -19.79
CA ARG A 156 -16.03 -0.25 -18.49
C ARG A 156 -14.54 -0.43 -18.23
N LEU A 157 -14.13 -0.18 -16.99
CA LEU A 157 -12.81 -0.49 -16.45
C LEU A 157 -12.95 -1.31 -15.17
N TRP A 158 -12.36 -2.51 -15.15
CA TRP A 158 -12.44 -3.43 -14.03
C TRP A 158 -11.21 -3.38 -13.14
N PHE A 159 -11.45 -3.43 -11.82
CA PHE A 159 -10.44 -3.70 -10.79
C PHE A 159 -10.75 -5.05 -10.16
N VAL A 160 -9.76 -5.92 -10.04
CA VAL A 160 -9.90 -7.27 -9.48
C VAL A 160 -8.89 -7.44 -8.35
N GLY A 161 -9.33 -7.74 -7.13
CA GLY A 161 -8.40 -7.94 -6.03
C GLY A 161 -8.02 -9.41 -5.88
N ALA A 162 -6.79 -9.76 -6.27
CA ALA A 162 -6.29 -11.13 -6.17
C ALA A 162 -5.98 -11.56 -4.72
N GLY A 163 -5.63 -10.62 -3.84
CA GLY A 163 -5.08 -10.95 -2.52
C GLY A 163 -3.56 -11.17 -2.56
N ASP A 164 -3.00 -11.59 -1.43
CA ASP A 164 -1.57 -11.91 -1.28
C ASP A 164 -1.21 -13.28 -1.87
N LEU A 165 -0.05 -13.39 -2.53
CA LEU A 165 0.37 -14.66 -3.15
C LEU A 165 0.62 -15.80 -2.13
N TRP A 166 1.05 -15.49 -0.90
CA TRP A 166 1.51 -16.51 0.06
C TRP A 166 0.37 -17.10 0.87
N GLU A 167 -0.58 -16.26 1.26
CA GLU A 167 -1.69 -16.62 2.15
C GLU A 167 -3.00 -16.75 1.36
N ASP A 168 -3.21 -15.91 0.35
CA ASP A 168 -4.40 -15.94 -0.51
C ASP A 168 -4.19 -16.84 -1.74
N HIS A 169 -4.65 -18.07 -1.63
CA HIS A 169 -4.61 -19.05 -2.72
C HIS A 169 -5.78 -18.85 -3.69
N ALA A 170 -5.79 -17.71 -4.39
CA ALA A 170 -6.80 -17.42 -5.41
C ALA A 170 -6.42 -17.97 -6.79
N ASP A 171 -7.39 -18.63 -7.43
CA ASP A 171 -7.35 -18.88 -8.86
C ASP A 171 -7.75 -17.60 -9.61
N ILE A 172 -6.78 -16.97 -10.27
CA ILE A 172 -6.97 -15.70 -10.97
C ILE A 172 -7.99 -15.86 -12.11
N ASP A 173 -8.04 -17.00 -12.80
CA ASP A 173 -8.99 -17.23 -13.89
C ASP A 173 -10.43 -17.24 -13.36
N LEU A 174 -10.65 -17.87 -12.19
CA LEU A 174 -11.95 -17.81 -11.50
C LEU A 174 -12.28 -16.38 -11.04
N LEU A 175 -11.30 -15.64 -10.53
CA LEU A 175 -11.49 -14.23 -10.16
C LEU A 175 -11.82 -13.34 -11.36
N MET A 176 -11.41 -13.71 -12.56
CA MET A 176 -11.70 -12.97 -13.79
C MET A 176 -13.02 -13.39 -14.45
N GLN A 177 -13.61 -14.53 -14.05
CA GLN A 177 -14.83 -15.06 -14.67
C GLN A 177 -15.99 -14.05 -14.73
N GLY A 178 -16.62 -13.90 -15.90
CA GLY A 178 -17.73 -12.97 -16.10
C GLY A 178 -17.31 -11.53 -16.44
N ILE A 179 -16.01 -11.23 -16.48
CA ILE A 179 -15.49 -10.03 -17.15
C ILE A 179 -15.28 -10.39 -18.63
N PRO A 180 -15.89 -9.67 -19.60
CA PRO A 180 -15.64 -9.89 -21.02
C PRO A 180 -14.15 -9.72 -21.37
N ASP A 181 -13.61 -10.57 -22.25
CA ASP A 181 -12.18 -10.60 -22.57
C ASP A 181 -11.67 -9.34 -23.31
N ASP A 182 -12.58 -8.65 -24.00
CA ASP A 182 -12.36 -7.39 -24.69
C ASP A 182 -12.36 -6.18 -23.76
N GLU A 183 -12.86 -6.31 -22.53
CA GLU A 183 -12.88 -5.22 -21.55
C GLU A 183 -11.55 -5.09 -20.80
N CYS A 184 -11.22 -3.84 -20.46
CA CYS A 184 -10.00 -3.52 -19.73
C CYS A 184 -10.11 -3.95 -18.26
N ARG A 185 -9.05 -4.57 -17.75
CA ARG A 185 -8.95 -5.01 -16.36
C ARG A 185 -7.58 -4.73 -15.77
N ILE A 186 -7.58 -4.31 -14.51
CA ILE A 186 -6.42 -4.12 -13.65
C ILE A 186 -6.58 -5.10 -12.49
N VAL A 187 -5.60 -5.97 -12.31
CA VAL A 187 -5.60 -7.04 -11.29
C VAL A 187 -4.50 -6.75 -10.27
#